data_AF-A0A959UY35-F1
#
_entry.id   AF-A0A959UY35-F1
#
_cell.length_a   1.000
_cell.length_b   1.000
_cell.length_c   1.000
_cell.angle_alpha   90.00
_cell.angle_beta   90.00
_cell.angle_gamma   90.00
#
_symmetry.space_group_name_H-M   'P 1'
#
loop_
_entity.id
_entity.type
_entity.pdbx_description
1 polymer ?
#
loop_
_entity_poly.entity_id
_entity_poly.type
_entity_poly.pdbx_seq_one_letter_code
_entity_poly.pdbx_strand_id
1 'polypeptide(L)'
;SYIFLIYAASSIATVFFITAGLFSVMAIAGYTTSTDLTKLGSILFIGLIGIIIASVVNMFLGSGTMDYIISILGVIIFTGLTAYDVQKLKRMGGVVATGTE
;
A
#
# COMPACT_ATOMS: atom_id res chain seq x y z
N SER A 1 9.02 -16.94 17.92
CA SER A 1 8.07 -15.87 17.56
C SER A 1 7.70 -15.05 18.77
N TYR A 2 8.28 -13.86 18.93
CA TYR A 2 8.04 -12.99 20.10
C TYR A 2 6.72 -12.21 20.02
N ILE A 3 6.16 -12.04 18.82
CA ILE A 3 4.93 -11.26 18.60
C ILE A 3 3.70 -11.88 19.29
N PHE A 4 3.57 -13.21 19.30
CA PHE A 4 2.45 -13.93 19.93
C PHE A 4 2.54 -13.97 21.47
N LEU A 5 3.68 -13.57 22.03
CA LEU A 5 3.88 -13.42 23.48
C LEU A 5 3.52 -12.02 23.95
N ILE A 6 3.64 -11.01 23.08
CA ILE A 6 3.43 -9.59 23.40
C ILE A 6 2.03 -9.13 23.02
N TYR A 7 1.50 -9.58 21.88
CA TYR A 7 0.20 -9.17 21.36
C TYR A 7 -0.84 -10.28 21.50
N ALA A 8 -2.07 -9.90 21.83
CA ALA A 8 -3.20 -10.81 21.87
C ALA A 8 -3.41 -11.45 20.49
N ALA A 9 -3.70 -12.76 20.47
CA ALA A 9 -3.95 -13.50 19.24
C ALA A 9 -5.09 -12.86 18.40
N SER A 10 -6.10 -12.29 19.07
CA SER A 10 -7.17 -11.53 18.43
C SER A 10 -6.65 -10.31 17.66
N SER A 11 -5.78 -9.49 18.26
CA SER A 11 -5.19 -8.32 17.59
C SER A 11 -4.37 -8.72 16.37
N ILE A 12 -3.58 -9.79 16.46
CA ILE A 12 -2.78 -10.29 15.35
C ILE A 12 -3.70 -10.76 14.22
N ALA A 13 -4.72 -11.56 14.52
CA ALA A 13 -5.68 -12.05 13.54
C ALA A 13 -6.43 -10.88 12.86
N THR A 14 -6.90 -9.90 13.63
CA THR A 14 -7.60 -8.72 13.11
C THR A 14 -6.74 -7.96 12.10
N VAL A 15 -5.50 -7.62 12.46
CA VAL A 15 -4.60 -6.88 11.55
C VAL A 15 -4.30 -7.71 10.30
N PHE A 16 -4.02 -9.01 10.46
CA PHE A 16 -3.77 -9.91 9.33
C PHE A 16 -4.93 -9.93 8.33
N PHE A 17 -6.17 -10.16 8.79
CA PHE A 17 -7.32 -10.25 7.90
C PHE A 17 -7.67 -8.91 7.25
N ILE A 18 -7.50 -7.78 7.97
CA ILE A 18 -7.68 -6.45 7.39
C ILE A 18 -6.67 -6.23 6.27
N THR A 19 -5.38 -6.46 6.53
CA THR A 19 -4.33 -6.27 5.53
C THR A 19 -4.48 -7.22 4.34
N ALA A 20 -4.76 -8.50 4.58
CA ALA A 20 -4.96 -9.49 3.53
C ALA A 20 -6.20 -9.18 2.67
N GLY A 21 -7.31 -8.80 3.29
CA GLY A 21 -8.53 -8.40 2.58
C GLY A 21 -8.30 -7.16 1.71
N LEU A 22 -7.66 -6.14 2.28
CA LEU A 22 -7.33 -4.91 1.57
C LEU A 22 -6.40 -5.15 0.37
N PHE A 23 -5.34 -5.93 0.56
CA PHE A 23 -4.46 -6.35 -0.52
C PHE A 23 -5.22 -7.11 -1.62
N SER A 24 -6.09 -8.05 -1.24
CA SER A 24 -6.87 -8.85 -2.18
C SER A 24 -7.80 -7.98 -3.03
N VAL A 25 -8.51 -7.03 -2.41
CA VAL A 25 -9.41 -6.10 -3.12
C VAL A 25 -8.61 -5.21 -4.07
N MET A 26 -7.50 -4.64 -3.63
CA MET A 26 -6.66 -3.78 -4.47
C MET A 26 -5.97 -4.54 -5.61
N ALA A 27 -5.57 -5.78 -5.37
CA ALA A 27 -5.00 -6.63 -6.41
C ALA A 27 -6.02 -6.93 -7.51
N ILE A 28 -7.25 -7.33 -7.13
CA ILE A 28 -8.33 -7.53 -8.09
C ILE A 28 -8.63 -6.23 -8.84
N ALA A 29 -8.72 -5.10 -8.13
CA ALA A 29 -8.97 -3.80 -8.75
C ALA A 29 -7.87 -3.41 -9.75
N GLY A 30 -6.59 -3.52 -9.36
CA GLY A 30 -5.45 -3.22 -10.22
C GLY A 30 -5.34 -4.15 -11.44
N TYR A 31 -5.71 -5.42 -11.28
CA TYR A 31 -5.71 -6.38 -12.39
C TYR A 31 -6.87 -6.18 -13.36
N THR A 32 -8.07 -5.89 -12.86
CA THR A 32 -9.29 -5.80 -13.68
C THR A 32 -9.52 -4.41 -14.27
N THR A 33 -8.96 -3.35 -13.66
CA THR A 33 -9.15 -1.98 -14.16
C THR A 33 -8.51 -1.78 -15.53
N SER A 34 -9.26 -1.11 -16.42
CA SER A 34 -8.80 -0.69 -17.75
C SER A 34 -8.17 0.71 -17.73
N THR A 35 -8.27 1.44 -16.62
CA THR A 35 -7.66 2.76 -16.46
C THR A 35 -6.16 2.62 -16.25
N ASP A 36 -5.33 3.34 -17.02
CA ASP A 36 -3.88 3.35 -16.81
C ASP A 36 -3.51 4.04 -15.48
N LEU A 37 -3.04 3.24 -14.51
CA LEU A 37 -2.63 3.70 -13.19
C LEU A 37 -1.19 4.25 -13.17
N THR A 38 -0.46 4.27 -14.30
CA THR A 38 0.94 4.66 -14.31
C THR A 38 1.18 6.08 -13.79
N LYS A 39 0.31 7.02 -14.17
CA LYS A 39 0.35 8.40 -13.63
C LYS A 39 0.04 8.44 -12.14
N LEU A 40 -0.95 7.66 -11.70
CA LEU A 40 -1.32 7.56 -10.29
C LEU A 40 -0.15 7.01 -9.46
N GLY A 41 0.52 5.95 -9.92
CA GLY A 41 1.67 5.37 -9.25
C GLY A 41 2.80 6.38 -9.00
N SER A 42 3.09 7.23 -9.99
CA SER A 42 4.09 8.31 -9.83
C SER A 42 3.68 9.34 -8.78
N ILE A 43 2.40 9.75 -8.75
CA ILE A 43 1.90 10.72 -7.76
C ILE A 43 1.94 10.12 -6.36
N LEU A 44 1.49 8.87 -6.21
CA LEU A 44 1.48 8.17 -4.94
C LEU A 44 2.90 7.91 -4.42
N PHE A 45 3.88 7.68 -5.29
CA PHE A 45 5.28 7.57 -4.89
C PHE A 45 5.84 8.90 -4.33
N ILE A 46 5.50 10.04 -4.94
CA ILE A 46 5.83 11.35 -4.37
C ILE A 46 5.13 11.53 -3.01
N GLY A 47 3.86 11.15 -2.92
CA GLY A 47 3.11 11.13 -1.65
C GLY A 47 3.77 10.26 -0.59
N LEU A 48 4.29 9.09 -0.95
CA LEU A 48 5.02 8.18 -0.07
C LEU A 48 6.25 8.88 0.54
N ILE A 49 7.03 9.58 -0.27
CA ILE A 49 8.16 10.39 0.23
C ILE A 49 7.67 11.47 1.18
N GLY A 50 6.56 12.14 0.85
CA GLY A 50 5.91 13.13 1.71
C GLY A 50 5.54 12.58 3.09
N ILE A 51 4.89 11.41 3.16
CA ILE A 51 4.52 10.81 4.46
C ILE A 51 5.73 10.34 5.25
N ILE A 52 6.82 9.92 4.60
CA ILE A 52 8.07 9.56 5.27
C ILE A 52 8.67 10.80 5.94
N ILE A 53 8.76 11.92 5.22
CA ILE A 53 9.25 13.18 5.78
C ILE A 53 8.34 13.64 6.92
N ALA A 54 7.03 13.59 6.74
CA ALA A 54 6.06 13.94 7.77
C ALA A 54 6.21 13.09 9.03
N SER A 55 6.48 11.78 8.87
CA SER A 55 6.75 10.86 9.98
C SER A 55 8.01 11.26 10.74
N VAL A 56 9.10 11.55 10.03
CA VAL A 56 10.36 12.00 10.64
C VAL A 56 10.16 13.31 11.40
N VAL A 57 9.43 14.27 10.83
CA VAL A 57 9.10 15.53 11.52
C VAL A 57 8.25 15.26 12.76
N ASN A 58 7.25 14.37 12.66
CA ASN A 58 6.39 14.07 13.80
C ASN A 58 7.11 13.35 14.94
N MET A 59 8.20 12.63 14.68
CA MET A 59 9.03 12.05 15.74
C MET A 59 9.63 13.11 16.67
N PHE A 60 9.87 14.33 16.17
CA PHE A 60 10.35 15.46 16.99
C PHE A 60 9.21 16.26 17.63
N LEU A 61 8.05 16.33 16.98
CA LEU A 61 6.88 17.07 17.48
C LEU A 61 6.05 16.26 18.49
N GLY A 62 6.01 14.93 18.34
CA GLY A 62 5.20 14.04 19.18
C GLY A 62 3.68 14.27 19.05
N SER A 63 3.17 14.71 17.90
CA SER A 63 1.74 15.04 17.75
C SER A 63 0.91 13.79 17.42
N GLY A 64 0.03 13.40 18.35
CA GLY A 64 -0.88 12.27 18.14
C GLY A 64 -1.90 12.50 17.01
N THR A 65 -2.32 13.74 16.76
CA THR A 65 -3.17 14.07 15.62
C THR A 65 -2.44 13.86 14.30
N MET A 66 -1.17 14.24 14.23
CA MET A 66 -0.34 14.04 13.05
C MET A 66 -0.08 12.56 12.79
N ASP A 67 0.17 11.77 13.84
CA ASP A 67 0.30 10.30 13.72
C ASP A 67 -0.95 9.66 13.12
N TYR A 68 -2.14 10.09 13.58
CA TYR A 68 -3.40 9.57 13.05
C TYR A 68 -3.60 9.92 11.57
N ILE A 69 -3.28 11.16 11.17
CA ILE A 69 -3.35 11.59 9.76
C ILE A 69 -2.35 10.81 8.91
N ILE A 70 -1.10 10.67 9.36
CA ILE A 70 -0.07 9.90 8.66
C ILE A 70 -0.51 8.45 8.47
N SER A 71 -1.13 7.84 9.49
CA SER A 71 -1.65 6.47 9.40
C SER A 71 -2.71 6.32 8.31
N ILE A 72 -3.71 7.22 8.26
CA ILE A 72 -4.76 7.19 7.23
C ILE A 72 -4.16 7.39 5.83
N LEU A 73 -3.31 8.40 5.66
CA LEU A 73 -2.66 8.68 4.38
C LEU A 73 -1.77 7.52 3.93
N GLY A 74 -1.06 6.89 4.87
CA GLY A 74 -0.26 5.70 4.62
C GLY A 74 -1.10 4.57 4.03
N VAL A 75 -2.25 4.26 4.64
CA VAL A 75 -3.17 3.23 4.10
C VAL A 75 -3.62 3.59 2.68
N ILE A 76 -4.03 4.84 2.42
CA ILE A 76 -4.48 5.27 1.08
C ILE A 76 -3.36 5.16 0.04
N ILE A 77 -2.15 5.60 0.39
CA ILE A 77 -0.99 5.59 -0.52
C ILE A 77 -0.57 4.15 -0.83
N PHE A 78 -0.38 3.30 0.18
CA PHE A 78 0.06 1.93 -0.02
C PHE A 78 -0.96 1.08 -0.77
N THR A 79 -2.26 1.32 -0.55
CA THR A 79 -3.33 0.60 -1.27
C THR A 79 -3.40 0.99 -2.74
N GLY A 80 -3.29 2.29 -3.05
CA GLY A 80 -3.20 2.77 -4.42
C GLY A 80 -1.93 2.27 -5.13
N LEU A 81 -0.78 2.25 -4.43
CA LEU A 81 0.46 1.67 -4.95
C LEU A 81 0.33 0.17 -5.20
N THR A 82 -0.36 -0.57 -4.32
CA THR A 82 -0.64 -2.00 -4.52
C THR A 82 -1.43 -2.25 -5.81
N ALA A 83 -2.46 -1.45 -6.07
CA ALA A 83 -3.24 -1.55 -7.31
C ALA A 83 -2.37 -1.24 -8.56
N TYR A 84 -1.53 -0.20 -8.48
CA TYR A 84 -0.57 0.12 -9.54
C TYR A 84 0.43 -1.02 -9.78
N ASP A 85 0.99 -1.60 -8.72
CA ASP A 85 1.97 -2.67 -8.81
C ASP A 85 1.38 -3.92 -9.44
N VAL A 86 0.13 -4.28 -9.09
CA VAL A 86 -0.55 -5.41 -9.72
C VAL A 86 -0.86 -5.14 -11.20
N GLN A 87 -1.25 -3.92 -11.55
CA GLN A 87 -1.43 -3.55 -12.95
C GLN A 87 -0.10 -3.60 -13.74
N LYS A 88 0.99 -3.15 -13.14
CA LYS A 88 2.34 -3.21 -13.71
C LYS A 88 2.76 -4.67 -13.95
N LEU A 89 2.52 -5.56 -12.99
CA LEU A 89 2.76 -7.00 -13.13
C LEU A 89 1.94 -7.60 -14.28
N LYS A 90 0.64 -7.28 -14.39
CA LYS A 90 -0.21 -7.71 -15.51
C LYS A 90 0.35 -7.26 -16.86
N ARG A 91 0.78 -6.00 -16.97
CA ARG A 91 1.36 -5.44 -18.20
C ARG A 91 2.67 -6.14 -18.56
N MET A 92 3.56 -6.34 -17.59
CA MET A 92 4.82 -7.06 -17.80
C MET A 92 4.57 -8.52 -18.22
N GLY A 93 3.65 -9.22 -17.57
CA GLY A 93 3.27 -10.60 -17.93
C GLY A 93 2.65 -10.71 -19.32
N GLY A 94 1.80 -9.74 -19.71
CA GLY A 94 1.23 -9.66 -21.06
C GLY A 94 2.30 -9.46 -22.14
N VAL A 95 3.26 -8.56 -21.91
CA VAL A 95 4.40 -8.33 -22.82
C VAL A 95 5.27 -9.58 -22.97
N VAL A 96 5.52 -10.32 -21.88
CA VAL A 96 6.27 -11.59 -21.92
C VAL A 96 5.50 -12.65 -22.71
N ALA A 97 4.17 -12.73 -22.56
CA ALA A 97 3.34 -13.68 -23.30
C ALA A 97 3.25 -13.39 -24.80
N THR A 98 3.36 -12.12 -25.21
CA THR A 98 3.30 -11.75 -26.63
C THR A 98 4.60 -11.98 -27.40
N GLY A 99 5.71 -12.27 -26.72
CA GLY A 99 7.00 -12.51 -27.37
C GLY A 99 7.56 -11.26 -28.06
N THR A 100 8.86 -11.04 -27.91
CA THR A 100 9.63 -10.26 -28.87
C THR A 100 9.51 -10.93 -30.25
N GLU A 101 8.68 -10.37 -31.12
CA GLU A 101 9.04 -10.23 -32.54
C GLU A 101 9.76 -8.90 -32.74
#